data_AF-A0AB38YWG2-F1
#
_entry.id   AF-A0AB38YWG2-F1
#
_cell.length_a   1.000
_cell.length_b   1.000
_cell.length_c   1.000
_cell.angle_alpha   90.00
_cell.angle_beta   90.00
_cell.angle_gamma   90.00
#
_symmetry.space_group_name_H-M   'P 1'
#
loop_
_entity.id
_entity.type
_entity.pdbx_description
1 polymer ?
#
loop_
_entity_poly.entity_id
_entity_poly.type
_entity_poly.pdbx_seq_one_letter_code
_entity_poly.pdbx_strand_id
1 'polypeptide(L)'
;MDLETRILRQRLLDAQQLPEILLLKESTTSTNDDVRELAQKNVATALVCSQIQTQGRGQHQREWISPKGNIYLSTLVNTQTTLDGRLALEIALNILQMPALSELKLQVKWPNDLYSLQGKWGGILVEPLSPHQAIVGVGMNLVTPMQLPTDQAVTSLSDLGLLQADRTELIAQLYLAIQNAKDWFDHGCYNLDQRFNHYAAFMHQAIRFEHHQGHITGSFEGINSEGAVMVRDQDGLKHFYQGRMRLIQHEDGSAL
;
A
#
# COMPACT_ATOMS: atom_id res chain seq x y z
N MET A 1 -5.25 3.45 -29.25
CA MET A 1 -5.45 3.75 -27.83
C MET A 1 -6.93 3.58 -27.52
N ASP A 2 -7.27 2.66 -26.63
CA ASP A 2 -8.66 2.38 -26.23
C ASP A 2 -9.28 3.56 -25.45
N LEU A 3 -10.57 3.46 -25.13
CA LEU A 3 -11.30 4.54 -24.44
C LEU A 3 -10.78 4.79 -23.02
N GLU A 4 -10.49 3.72 -22.26
CA GLU A 4 -10.02 3.82 -20.88
C GLU A 4 -8.68 4.56 -20.82
N THR A 5 -7.73 4.17 -21.68
CA THR A 5 -6.42 4.85 -21.77
C THR A 5 -6.56 6.33 -22.12
N ARG A 6 -7.50 6.71 -23.01
CA ARG A 6 -7.73 8.12 -23.36
C ARG A 6 -8.29 8.93 -22.20
N ILE A 7 -9.27 8.38 -21.47
CA ILE A 7 -9.85 9.05 -20.30
C ILE A 7 -8.78 9.23 -19.23
N LEU A 8 -8.02 8.17 -18.92
CA LEU A 8 -6.95 8.25 -17.92
C LEU A 8 -5.90 9.29 -18.29
N ARG A 9 -5.44 9.25 -19.54
CA ARG A 9 -4.46 10.21 -20.07
C ARG A 9 -4.97 11.64 -19.91
N GLN A 10 -6.24 11.91 -20.22
CA GLN A 10 -6.82 13.24 -20.08
C GLN A 10 -6.86 13.68 -18.61
N ARG A 11 -7.32 12.82 -17.69
CA ARG A 11 -7.33 13.12 -16.24
C ARG A 11 -5.93 13.49 -15.72
N LEU A 12 -4.91 12.73 -16.13
CA LEU A 12 -3.52 12.98 -15.74
C LEU A 12 -2.93 14.25 -16.38
N LEU A 13 -3.33 14.57 -17.62
CA LEU A 13 -2.96 15.83 -18.28
C LEU A 13 -3.57 17.03 -17.54
N ASP A 14 -4.85 16.97 -17.20
CA ASP A 14 -5.55 18.05 -16.49
C ASP A 14 -4.94 18.29 -15.10
N ALA A 15 -4.47 17.23 -14.45
CA ALA A 15 -3.74 17.29 -13.19
C ALA A 15 -2.26 17.71 -13.35
N GLN A 16 -1.75 17.93 -14.56
CA GLN A 16 -0.35 18.24 -14.87
C GLN A 16 0.65 17.18 -14.37
N GLN A 17 0.22 15.93 -14.36
CA GLN A 17 0.97 14.77 -13.85
C GLN A 17 0.96 13.64 -14.89
N LEU A 18 0.97 13.96 -16.19
CA LEU A 18 1.06 12.91 -17.21
C LEU A 18 2.49 12.33 -17.22
N PRO A 19 2.67 11.01 -16.98
CA PRO A 19 3.98 10.38 -17.10
C PRO A 19 4.41 10.27 -18.57
N GLU A 20 5.72 10.14 -18.79
CA GLU A 20 6.31 9.91 -20.12
C GLU A 20 5.71 8.67 -20.78
N ILE A 21 5.57 7.59 -20.01
CA ILE A 21 4.96 6.33 -20.46
C ILE A 21 3.73 6.00 -19.62
N LEU A 22 2.59 5.82 -20.29
CA LEU A 22 1.35 5.34 -19.71
C LEU A 22 0.92 4.05 -20.42
N LEU A 23 0.86 2.94 -19.68
CA LEU A 23 0.46 1.63 -20.22
C LEU A 23 -0.70 1.06 -19.41
N LEU A 24 -1.82 0.76 -20.09
CA LEU A 24 -2.90 -0.09 -19.58
C LEU A 24 -2.83 -1.44 -20.29
N LYS A 25 -2.58 -2.50 -19.53
CA LYS A 25 -2.42 -3.87 -20.04
C LYS A 25 -3.62 -4.72 -19.65
N GLU A 26 -4.03 -5.62 -20.54
CA GLU A 26 -5.02 -6.66 -20.20
C GLU A 26 -4.41 -7.69 -19.22
N SER A 27 -3.15 -8.06 -19.43
CA SER A 27 -2.44 -9.02 -18.59
C SER A 27 -0.93 -8.75 -18.60
N THR A 28 -0.25 -9.11 -17.52
CA THR A 28 1.21 -9.05 -17.36
C THR A 28 1.68 -10.10 -16.35
N THR A 29 2.99 -10.34 -16.24
CA THR A 29 3.56 -11.12 -15.12
C THR A 29 3.47 -10.31 -13.83
N SER A 30 4.03 -9.10 -13.83
CA SER A 30 3.93 -8.13 -12.76
C SER A 30 4.07 -6.71 -13.32
N THR A 31 3.22 -5.80 -12.84
CA THR A 31 3.31 -4.37 -13.16
C THR A 31 4.63 -3.75 -12.65
N ASN A 32 5.20 -4.26 -11.54
CA ASN A 32 6.53 -3.84 -11.08
C ASN A 32 7.64 -4.24 -12.05
N ASP A 33 7.55 -5.41 -12.69
CA ASP A 33 8.54 -5.84 -13.69
C ASP A 33 8.45 -4.98 -14.95
N ASP A 34 7.24 -4.67 -15.40
CA ASP A 34 7.03 -3.77 -16.52
C ASP A 34 7.69 -2.40 -16.27
N VAL A 35 7.51 -1.83 -15.08
CA VAL A 35 8.14 -0.55 -14.71
C VAL A 35 9.66 -0.69 -14.59
N ARG A 36 10.17 -1.81 -14.08
CA ARG A 36 11.61 -2.10 -14.00
C ARG A 36 12.26 -2.11 -15.39
N GLU A 37 11.63 -2.74 -16.36
CA GLU A 37 12.11 -2.76 -17.74
C GLU A 37 12.13 -1.36 -18.36
N LEU A 38 11.14 -0.52 -18.06
CA LEU A 38 11.11 0.88 -18.50
C LEU A 38 12.23 1.70 -17.85
N ALA A 39 12.49 1.50 -16.56
CA ALA A 39 13.58 2.15 -15.84
C ALA A 39 14.96 1.81 -16.44
N GLN A 40 15.19 0.54 -16.80
CA GLN A 40 16.41 0.10 -17.47
C GLN A 40 16.61 0.74 -18.85
N LYS A 41 15.54 1.25 -19.46
CA LYS A 41 15.55 2.01 -20.72
C LYS A 41 15.65 3.53 -20.49
N ASN A 42 15.94 3.97 -19.27
CA ASN A 42 16.06 5.38 -18.86
C ASN A 42 14.77 6.20 -19.03
N VAL A 43 13.58 5.57 -18.94
CA VAL A 43 12.30 6.30 -18.85
C VAL A 43 12.25 7.06 -17.53
N ALA A 44 11.94 8.36 -17.56
CA ALA A 44 12.00 9.20 -16.37
C ALA A 44 10.79 9.02 -15.45
N THR A 45 9.60 8.88 -16.06
CA THR A 45 8.33 8.68 -15.35
C THR A 45 7.46 7.67 -16.10
N ALA A 46 6.93 6.69 -15.39
CA ALA A 46 6.11 5.65 -15.99
C ALA A 46 4.93 5.31 -15.09
N LEU A 47 3.78 5.04 -15.68
CA LEU A 47 2.62 4.46 -15.01
C LEU A 47 2.18 3.23 -15.81
N VAL A 48 2.26 2.06 -15.18
CA VAL A 48 1.80 0.80 -15.75
C VAL A 48 0.66 0.29 -14.88
N CYS A 49 -0.49 0.00 -15.50
CA CYS A 49 -1.56 -0.74 -14.85
C CYS A 49 -1.88 -2.01 -15.64
N SER A 50 -2.39 -3.01 -14.94
CA SER A 50 -2.89 -4.24 -15.57
C SER A 50 -4.28 -4.61 -15.05
N GLN A 51 -5.08 -5.31 -15.86
CA GLN A 51 -6.30 -5.96 -15.38
C GLN A 51 -6.01 -7.28 -14.66
N ILE A 52 -4.93 -7.98 -15.01
CA ILE A 52 -4.54 -9.28 -14.44
C ILE A 52 -3.01 -9.32 -14.25
N GLN A 53 -2.54 -9.96 -13.18
CA GLN A 53 -1.13 -10.36 -13.05
C GLN A 53 -1.01 -11.87 -12.87
N THR A 54 -0.13 -12.52 -13.62
CA THR A 54 0.10 -13.97 -13.51
C THR A 54 1.17 -14.34 -12.48
N GLN A 55 2.00 -13.38 -12.07
CA GLN A 55 3.06 -13.52 -11.08
C GLN A 55 3.10 -12.26 -10.19
N GLY A 56 1.94 -11.84 -9.69
CA GLY A 56 1.84 -10.71 -8.76
C GLY A 56 2.63 -11.00 -7.48
N ARG A 57 3.30 -9.98 -6.94
CA ARG A 57 4.17 -10.11 -5.76
C ARG A 57 3.84 -9.09 -4.69
N GLY A 58 3.96 -9.52 -3.44
CA GLY A 58 4.04 -8.66 -2.26
C GLY A 58 5.45 -8.70 -1.65
N GLN A 59 5.58 -8.16 -0.44
CA GLN A 59 6.86 -8.18 0.29
C GLN A 59 7.32 -9.62 0.56
N HIS A 60 8.65 -9.79 0.66
CA HIS A 60 9.31 -11.07 0.90
C HIS A 60 8.91 -12.16 -0.11
N GLN A 61 8.69 -11.78 -1.38
CA GLN A 61 8.31 -12.68 -2.47
C GLN A 61 7.00 -13.45 -2.25
N ARG A 62 6.14 -12.98 -1.34
CA ARG A 62 4.81 -13.57 -1.17
C ARG A 62 3.98 -13.32 -2.42
N GLU A 63 3.19 -14.31 -2.81
CA GLU A 63 2.29 -14.17 -3.94
C GLU A 63 1.20 -13.11 -3.65
N TRP A 64 0.94 -12.25 -4.64
CA TRP A 64 -0.20 -11.34 -4.67
C TRP A 64 -1.20 -11.80 -5.73
N ILE A 65 -2.29 -12.42 -5.29
CA ILE A 65 -3.34 -12.93 -6.16
C ILE A 65 -3.97 -11.75 -6.91
N SER A 66 -3.93 -11.81 -8.24
CA SER A 66 -4.27 -10.66 -9.07
C SER A 66 -5.35 -10.96 -10.12
N PRO A 67 -6.59 -11.33 -9.73
CA PRO A 67 -7.68 -11.59 -10.67
C PRO A 67 -8.17 -10.32 -11.37
N LYS A 68 -8.94 -10.48 -12.45
CA LYS A 68 -9.61 -9.36 -13.13
C LYS A 68 -10.62 -8.68 -12.20
N GLY A 69 -10.75 -7.35 -12.34
CA GLY A 69 -11.73 -6.54 -11.63
C GLY A 69 -11.15 -5.62 -10.56
N ASN A 70 -9.83 -5.68 -10.32
CA ASN A 70 -9.13 -4.87 -9.33
C ASN A 70 -8.17 -3.87 -10.00
N ILE A 71 -7.44 -3.10 -9.17
CA ILE A 71 -6.37 -2.21 -9.64
C ILE A 71 -5.02 -2.81 -9.25
N TYR A 72 -4.18 -3.03 -10.27
CA TYR A 72 -2.77 -3.34 -10.13
C TYR A 72 -2.02 -2.26 -10.88
N LEU A 73 -1.27 -1.46 -10.14
CA LEU A 73 -0.63 -0.25 -10.62
C LEU A 73 0.82 -0.24 -10.15
N SER A 74 1.74 0.12 -11.03
CA SER A 74 3.11 0.40 -10.65
C SER A 74 3.61 1.68 -11.30
N THR A 75 4.48 2.40 -10.58
CA THR A 75 5.10 3.63 -11.07
C THR A 75 6.53 3.83 -10.55
N LEU A 76 7.30 4.66 -11.25
CA LEU A 76 8.61 5.14 -10.79
C LEU A 76 8.45 6.33 -9.87
N VAL A 77 9.10 6.25 -8.71
CA VAL A 77 9.20 7.34 -7.75
C VAL A 77 10.67 7.73 -7.62
N ASN A 78 10.97 8.98 -7.91
CA ASN A 78 12.30 9.59 -7.73
C ASN A 78 12.24 10.52 -6.51
N THR A 79 13.11 10.30 -5.53
CA THR A 79 13.14 11.05 -4.27
C THR A 79 14.43 11.89 -4.18
N GLN A 80 14.37 12.99 -3.44
CA GLN A 80 15.56 13.76 -3.05
C GLN A 80 16.18 13.18 -1.78
N THR A 81 15.34 12.63 -0.89
CA THR A 81 15.75 11.94 0.32
C THR A 81 16.14 10.49 0.01
N THR A 82 17.12 9.94 0.72
CA THR A 82 17.48 8.51 0.58
C THR A 82 16.31 7.65 1.04
N LEU A 83 15.96 6.65 0.23
CA LEU A 83 14.83 5.77 0.48
C LEU A 83 14.95 5.01 1.81
N ASP A 84 13.85 5.00 2.55
CA ASP A 84 13.67 4.15 3.73
C ASP A 84 12.19 3.70 3.85
N GLY A 85 11.87 2.99 4.93
CA GLY A 85 10.54 2.42 5.16
C GLY A 85 9.41 3.45 5.25
N ARG A 86 9.71 4.73 5.53
CA ARG A 86 8.69 5.79 5.68
C ARG A 86 7.99 6.10 4.37
N LEU A 87 8.63 5.87 3.21
CA LEU A 87 7.99 6.09 1.92
C LEU A 87 6.70 5.25 1.78
N ALA A 88 6.72 3.97 2.20
CA ALA A 88 5.53 3.12 2.15
C ALA A 88 4.41 3.62 3.09
N LEU A 89 4.79 4.17 4.25
CA LEU A 89 3.85 4.76 5.21
C LEU A 89 3.21 6.03 4.65
N GLU A 90 3.99 6.91 4.02
CA GLU A 90 3.48 8.11 3.34
C GLU A 90 2.55 7.76 2.18
N ILE A 91 2.90 6.74 1.39
CA ILE A 91 2.04 6.25 0.30
C ILE A 91 0.70 5.78 0.87
N ALA A 92 0.71 4.96 1.92
CA ALA A 92 -0.51 4.50 2.55
C ALA A 92 -1.39 5.66 3.06
N LEU A 93 -0.77 6.64 3.73
CA LEU A 93 -1.49 7.81 4.24
C LEU A 93 -2.12 8.63 3.11
N ASN A 94 -1.39 8.92 2.04
CA ASN A 94 -1.93 9.69 0.92
C ASN A 94 -3.02 8.93 0.15
N ILE A 95 -2.92 7.60 0.05
CA ILE A 95 -3.98 6.76 -0.52
C ILE A 95 -5.28 6.89 0.30
N LEU A 96 -5.19 6.85 1.63
CA LEU A 96 -6.37 7.01 2.49
C LEU A 96 -7.05 8.38 2.34
N GLN A 97 -6.33 9.40 1.87
CA GLN A 97 -6.85 10.75 1.62
C GLN A 97 -7.41 10.95 0.19
N MET A 98 -7.41 9.91 -0.64
CA MET A 98 -8.02 9.99 -1.97
C MET A 98 -9.48 10.45 -1.87
N PRO A 99 -9.93 11.44 -2.65
CA PRO A 99 -11.31 11.93 -2.61
C PRO A 99 -12.36 10.82 -2.77
N ALA A 100 -12.10 9.83 -3.62
CA ALA A 100 -13.01 8.70 -3.82
C ALA A 100 -13.19 7.81 -2.58
N LEU A 101 -12.30 7.92 -1.58
CA LEU A 101 -12.29 7.09 -0.38
C LEU A 101 -12.73 7.86 0.88
N SER A 102 -13.11 9.15 0.77
CA SER A 102 -13.36 10.05 1.91
C SER A 102 -14.42 9.55 2.89
N GLU A 103 -15.44 8.85 2.39
CA GLU A 103 -16.57 8.37 3.19
C GLU A 103 -16.30 6.99 3.83
N LEU A 104 -15.18 6.35 3.49
CA LEU A 104 -14.85 5.01 3.97
C LEU A 104 -14.06 5.06 5.28
N LYS A 105 -14.37 4.15 6.19
CA LYS A 105 -13.61 3.97 7.44
C LYS A 105 -12.39 3.08 7.20
N LEU A 106 -11.33 3.69 6.69
CA LEU A 106 -10.09 3.01 6.33
C LEU A 106 -9.02 3.14 7.41
N GLN A 107 -8.11 2.17 7.41
CA GLN A 107 -6.98 2.07 8.33
C GLN A 107 -5.71 1.71 7.54
N VAL A 108 -4.56 1.88 8.18
CA VAL A 108 -3.27 1.37 7.69
C VAL A 108 -2.74 0.35 8.68
N LYS A 109 -2.37 -0.83 8.18
CA LYS A 109 -1.64 -1.82 8.97
C LYS A 109 -0.17 -1.76 8.58
N TRP A 110 0.69 -1.51 9.57
CA TRP A 110 2.13 -1.42 9.35
C TRP A 110 2.69 -2.75 8.80
N PRO A 111 3.65 -2.72 7.85
CA PRO A 111 4.26 -1.51 7.27
C PRO A 111 3.60 -0.98 5.99
N ASN A 112 2.74 -1.78 5.34
CA ASN A 112 2.41 -1.55 3.92
C ASN A 112 1.03 -2.10 3.50
N ASP A 113 0.19 -2.45 4.46
CA ASP A 113 -1.15 -2.99 4.20
C ASP A 113 -2.18 -1.86 4.27
N LEU A 114 -2.96 -1.72 3.20
CA LEU A 114 -4.17 -0.91 3.19
C LEU A 114 -5.28 -1.73 3.84
N TYR A 115 -5.82 -1.23 4.95
CA TYR A 115 -6.61 -2.03 5.89
C TYR A 115 -7.94 -1.36 6.27
N SER A 116 -8.79 -2.13 6.92
CA SER A 116 -10.07 -1.69 7.49
C SER A 116 -10.44 -2.63 8.63
N LEU A 117 -11.52 -2.33 9.35
CA LEU A 117 -12.06 -3.24 10.35
C LEU A 117 -12.49 -4.60 9.76
N GLN A 118 -12.83 -4.66 8.46
CA GLN A 118 -13.23 -5.89 7.78
C GLN A 118 -12.05 -6.66 7.17
N GLY A 119 -10.84 -6.10 7.20
CA GLY A 119 -9.64 -6.75 6.68
C GLY A 119 -8.86 -5.91 5.67
N LYS A 120 -7.89 -6.57 5.03
CA LYS A 120 -6.99 -5.98 4.04
C LYS A 120 -7.71 -5.79 2.71
N TRP A 121 -7.69 -4.57 2.19
CA TRP A 121 -8.28 -4.22 0.89
C TRP A 121 -7.23 -3.82 -0.14
N GLY A 122 -5.96 -3.73 0.26
CA GLY A 122 -4.87 -3.47 -0.67
C GLY A 122 -3.50 -3.63 -0.04
N GLY A 123 -2.46 -3.54 -0.85
CA GLY A 123 -1.08 -3.66 -0.41
C GLY A 123 -0.16 -2.80 -1.25
N ILE A 124 0.89 -2.28 -0.61
CA ILE A 124 1.92 -1.46 -1.22
C ILE A 124 3.22 -2.27 -1.26
N LEU A 125 3.91 -2.25 -2.39
CA LEU A 125 5.22 -2.86 -2.56
C LEU A 125 6.19 -1.81 -3.11
N VAL A 126 7.18 -1.45 -2.29
CA VAL A 126 8.26 -0.54 -2.69
C VAL A 126 9.51 -1.37 -2.97
N GLU A 127 10.03 -1.29 -4.19
CA GLU A 127 11.26 -1.95 -4.62
C GLU A 127 12.30 -0.89 -5.02
N PRO A 128 13.32 -0.61 -4.19
CA PRO A 128 14.39 0.31 -4.53
C PRO A 128 15.17 -0.15 -5.78
N LEU A 129 15.43 0.78 -6.69
CA LEU A 129 16.33 0.61 -7.83
C LEU A 129 17.71 1.25 -7.56
N SER A 130 17.70 2.35 -6.81
CA SER A 130 18.88 3.07 -6.34
C SER A 130 18.56 3.73 -4.99
N PRO A 131 19.51 4.39 -4.30
CA PRO A 131 19.22 5.10 -3.05
C PRO A 131 18.13 6.17 -3.14
N HIS A 132 17.81 6.67 -4.34
CA HIS A 132 16.89 7.78 -4.57
C HIS A 132 15.81 7.47 -5.63
N GLN A 133 15.65 6.20 -5.98
CA GLN A 133 14.66 5.78 -6.97
C GLN A 133 14.08 4.43 -6.59
N ALA A 134 12.75 4.34 -6.60
CA ALA A 134 12.01 3.10 -6.33
C ALA A 134 10.93 2.86 -7.37
N ILE A 135 10.59 1.59 -7.53
CA ILE A 135 9.33 1.18 -8.13
C ILE A 135 8.32 1.04 -7.00
N VAL A 136 7.18 1.72 -7.12
CA VAL A 136 6.06 1.61 -6.20
C VAL A 136 4.94 0.88 -6.90
N GLY A 137 4.63 -0.33 -6.42
CA GLY A 137 3.48 -1.12 -6.80
C GLY A 137 2.36 -1.01 -5.78
N VAL A 138 1.12 -0.86 -6.24
CA VAL A 138 -0.08 -0.88 -5.41
C VAL A 138 -1.09 -1.85 -6.01
N GLY A 139 -1.49 -2.82 -5.20
CA GLY A 139 -2.65 -3.68 -5.46
C GLY A 139 -3.83 -3.21 -4.62
N MET A 140 -4.98 -2.97 -5.24
CA MET A 140 -6.19 -2.48 -4.58
C MET A 140 -7.39 -3.33 -5.00
N ASN A 141 -8.04 -3.95 -4.02
CA ASN A 141 -9.20 -4.79 -4.20
C ASN A 141 -10.44 -3.91 -4.38
N LEU A 142 -10.95 -3.83 -5.61
CA LEU A 142 -12.26 -3.22 -5.87
C LEU A 142 -13.38 -4.23 -5.62
N VAL A 143 -13.11 -5.49 -5.92
CA VAL A 143 -14.00 -6.63 -5.66
C VAL A 143 -13.27 -7.66 -4.83
N THR A 144 -13.99 -8.36 -3.96
CA THR A 144 -13.36 -9.31 -3.04
C THR A 144 -12.76 -10.48 -3.81
N PRO A 145 -11.43 -10.71 -3.71
CA PRO A 145 -10.81 -11.85 -4.35
C PRO A 145 -11.33 -13.14 -3.71
N MET A 146 -11.41 -14.20 -4.52
CA MET A 146 -11.83 -15.52 -4.04
C MET A 146 -10.92 -15.95 -2.88
N GLN A 147 -11.52 -16.27 -1.72
CA GLN A 147 -10.78 -16.54 -0.48
C GLN A 147 -9.80 -17.71 -0.70
N LEU A 148 -8.49 -17.41 -0.68
CA LEU A 148 -7.50 -18.42 -0.36
C LEU A 148 -7.42 -18.57 1.16
N PRO A 149 -7.00 -19.73 1.69
CA PRO A 149 -6.68 -19.89 3.10
C PRO A 149 -5.48 -18.99 3.43
N THR A 150 -5.75 -17.74 3.80
CA THR A 150 -4.75 -16.78 4.29
C THR A 150 -5.05 -16.47 5.75
N ASP A 151 -4.00 -16.35 6.57
CA ASP A 151 -4.11 -16.04 8.00
C ASP A 151 -4.68 -14.62 8.29
N GLN A 152 -5.13 -13.87 7.29
CA GLN A 152 -5.55 -12.49 7.40
C GLN A 152 -6.88 -12.28 6.69
N ALA A 153 -7.81 -11.58 7.35
CA ALA A 153 -9.05 -11.16 6.72
C ALA A 153 -8.74 -10.27 5.50
N VAL A 154 -9.41 -10.56 4.38
CA VAL A 154 -9.33 -9.80 3.12
C VAL A 154 -10.72 -9.26 2.81
N THR A 155 -10.79 -8.02 2.36
CA THR A 155 -12.02 -7.33 1.93
C THR A 155 -11.74 -6.55 0.64
N SER A 156 -12.73 -5.81 0.17
CA SER A 156 -12.64 -4.95 -1.00
C SER A 156 -13.33 -3.62 -0.77
N LEU A 157 -13.01 -2.63 -1.58
CA LEU A 157 -13.66 -1.33 -1.51
C LEU A 157 -15.17 -1.42 -1.75
N SER A 158 -15.65 -2.35 -2.59
CA SER A 158 -17.10 -2.57 -2.75
C SER A 158 -17.76 -3.04 -1.45
N ASP A 159 -17.15 -3.97 -0.72
CA ASP A 159 -17.66 -4.50 0.54
C ASP A 159 -17.62 -3.45 1.66
N LEU A 160 -16.70 -2.49 1.54
CA LEU A 160 -16.59 -1.34 2.44
C LEU A 160 -17.59 -0.21 2.11
N GLY A 161 -18.36 -0.32 1.02
CA GLY A 161 -19.41 0.63 0.65
C GLY A 161 -19.05 1.56 -0.50
N LEU A 162 -17.93 1.36 -1.21
CA LEU A 162 -17.61 2.10 -2.42
C LEU A 162 -18.44 1.57 -3.60
N LEU A 163 -19.65 2.09 -3.75
CA LEU A 163 -20.57 1.70 -4.80
C LEU A 163 -20.25 2.47 -6.10
N GLN A 164 -20.12 1.75 -7.22
CA GLN A 164 -19.93 2.32 -8.57
C GLN A 164 -18.67 3.18 -8.74
N ALA A 165 -17.51 2.67 -8.34
CA ALA A 165 -16.25 3.37 -8.56
C ALA A 165 -15.87 3.44 -10.04
N ASP A 166 -15.59 4.64 -10.55
CA ASP A 166 -14.88 4.80 -11.83
C ASP A 166 -13.43 4.34 -11.64
N ARG A 167 -13.09 3.19 -12.21
CA ARG A 167 -11.74 2.62 -12.14
C ARG A 167 -10.67 3.59 -12.66
N THR A 168 -10.98 4.36 -13.70
CA THR A 168 -10.04 5.32 -14.27
C THR A 168 -9.80 6.50 -13.35
N GLU A 169 -10.85 6.97 -12.68
CA GLU A 169 -10.75 7.99 -11.63
C GLU A 169 -9.89 7.49 -10.46
N LEU A 170 -10.14 6.26 -9.99
CA LEU A 170 -9.34 5.66 -8.91
C LEU A 170 -7.87 5.50 -9.29
N ILE A 171 -7.56 5.06 -10.52
CA ILE A 171 -6.18 4.94 -11.01
C ILE A 171 -5.50 6.32 -11.04
N ALA A 172 -6.19 7.35 -11.52
CA ALA A 172 -5.66 8.71 -11.56
C ALA A 172 -5.38 9.23 -10.14
N GLN A 173 -6.37 9.14 -9.23
CA GLN A 173 -6.23 9.56 -7.84
C GLN A 173 -5.13 8.78 -7.10
N LEU A 174 -5.01 7.47 -7.36
CA LEU A 174 -3.98 6.63 -6.76
C LEU A 174 -2.58 7.04 -7.23
N TYR A 175 -2.41 7.29 -8.52
CA TYR A 175 -1.14 7.78 -9.05
C TYR A 175 -0.76 9.14 -8.43
N LEU A 176 -1.71 10.09 -8.37
CA LEU A 176 -1.50 11.39 -7.73
C LEU A 176 -1.17 11.27 -6.24
N ALA A 177 -1.83 10.36 -5.52
CA ALA A 177 -1.54 10.08 -4.11
C ALA A 177 -0.10 9.58 -3.91
N ILE A 178 0.42 8.73 -4.80
CA ILE A 178 1.82 8.27 -4.76
C ILE A 178 2.79 9.43 -5.01
N GLN A 179 2.49 10.31 -5.99
CA GLN A 179 3.33 11.48 -6.27
C GLN A 179 3.35 12.45 -5.08
N ASN A 180 2.20 12.73 -4.48
CA ASN A 180 2.08 13.56 -3.27
C ASN A 180 2.81 12.93 -2.08
N ALA A 181 2.73 11.61 -1.92
CA ALA A 181 3.47 10.90 -0.87
C ALA A 181 4.98 11.06 -1.00
N LYS A 182 5.51 11.05 -2.23
CA LYS A 182 6.93 11.35 -2.48
C LYS A 182 7.30 12.77 -2.04
N ASP A 183 6.41 13.75 -2.24
CA ASP A 183 6.67 15.11 -1.76
C ASP A 183 6.65 15.17 -0.23
N TRP A 184 5.69 14.53 0.45
CA TRP A 184 5.70 14.40 1.91
C TRP A 184 6.97 13.74 2.43
N PHE A 185 7.43 12.69 1.74
CA PHE A 185 8.66 11.96 2.07
C PHE A 185 9.90 12.86 1.96
N ASP A 186 10.03 13.60 0.85
CA ASP A 186 11.17 14.50 0.61
C ASP A 186 11.17 15.70 1.57
N HIS A 187 10.01 16.12 2.07
CA HIS A 187 9.88 17.15 3.11
C HIS A 187 9.98 16.58 4.54
N GLY A 188 10.57 15.38 4.69
CA GLY A 188 10.95 14.82 5.98
C GLY A 188 9.85 14.09 6.74
N CYS A 189 8.74 13.75 6.08
CA CYS A 189 7.62 13.01 6.69
C CYS A 189 7.04 13.73 7.93
N TYR A 190 6.76 15.03 7.83
CA TYR A 190 6.33 15.83 8.98
C TYR A 190 5.10 15.23 9.69
N ASN A 191 5.17 15.15 11.03
CA ASN A 191 4.15 14.52 11.90
C ASN A 191 3.70 13.13 11.45
N LEU A 192 4.61 12.32 10.89
CA LEU A 192 4.31 10.98 10.39
C LEU A 192 3.66 10.09 11.46
N ASP A 193 4.19 10.11 12.68
CA ASP A 193 3.67 9.35 13.80
C ASP A 193 2.23 9.72 14.14
N GLN A 194 1.92 11.01 14.27
CA GLN A 194 0.56 11.46 14.55
C GLN A 194 -0.41 11.08 13.42
N ARG A 195 -0.01 11.28 12.16
CA ARG A 195 -0.86 10.95 10.99
C ARG A 195 -1.08 9.45 10.87
N PHE A 196 -0.03 8.65 11.01
CA PHE A 196 -0.13 7.19 10.96
C PHE A 196 -0.94 6.63 12.12
N ASN A 197 -0.62 7.03 13.36
CA ASN A 197 -1.26 6.49 14.56
C ASN A 197 -2.76 6.81 14.60
N HIS A 198 -3.19 7.91 13.97
CA HIS A 198 -4.61 8.22 13.79
C HIS A 198 -5.35 7.17 12.93
N TYR A 199 -4.72 6.64 11.88
CA TYR A 199 -5.30 5.64 10.99
C TYR A 199 -4.83 4.21 11.29
N ALA A 200 -4.02 4.01 12.32
CA ALA A 200 -3.36 2.74 12.58
C ALA A 200 -4.36 1.63 12.92
N ALA A 201 -4.30 0.53 12.17
CA ALA A 201 -4.95 -0.71 12.57
C ALA A 201 -4.29 -1.27 13.83
N PHE A 202 -5.09 -1.87 14.71
CA PHE A 202 -4.65 -2.56 15.94
C PHE A 202 -4.10 -1.66 17.04
N MET A 203 -4.29 -0.34 16.97
CA MET A 203 -3.85 0.59 18.00
C MET A 203 -4.34 0.15 19.38
N HIS A 204 -3.42 0.07 20.35
CA HIS A 204 -3.61 -0.39 21.73
C HIS A 204 -4.12 -1.84 21.89
N GLN A 205 -4.04 -2.67 20.85
CA GLN A 205 -4.43 -4.08 20.92
C GLN A 205 -3.21 -4.98 21.18
N ALA A 206 -3.48 -6.15 21.76
CA ALA A 206 -2.45 -7.18 21.95
C ALA A 206 -2.03 -7.77 20.60
N ILE A 207 -0.75 -7.67 20.30
CA ILE A 207 -0.14 -8.16 19.07
C ILE A 207 1.01 -9.11 19.37
N ARG A 208 1.30 -9.96 18.39
CA ARG A 208 2.57 -10.64 18.22
C ARG A 208 3.32 -9.95 17.09
N PHE A 209 4.53 -9.47 17.38
CA PHE A 209 5.41 -8.86 16.40
C PHE A 209 6.61 -9.77 16.16
N GLU A 210 6.71 -10.31 14.94
CA GLU A 210 7.82 -11.15 14.50
C GLU A 210 8.91 -10.28 13.86
N HIS A 211 10.15 -10.36 14.34
CA HIS A 211 11.29 -9.60 13.83
C HIS A 211 12.50 -10.53 13.64
N HIS A 212 13.60 -10.04 13.06
CA HIS A 212 14.77 -10.86 12.74
C HIS A 212 15.37 -11.63 13.93
N GLN A 213 15.33 -11.08 15.14
CA GLN A 213 15.82 -11.73 16.38
C GLN A 213 14.80 -12.68 17.07
N GLY A 214 13.59 -12.87 16.52
CA GLY A 214 12.55 -13.68 17.15
C GLY A 214 11.17 -13.02 17.11
N HIS A 215 10.48 -12.99 18.24
CA HIS A 215 9.19 -12.31 18.36
C HIS A 215 8.99 -11.71 19.74
N ILE A 216 8.13 -10.70 19.80
CA ILE A 216 7.64 -10.09 21.02
C ILE A 216 6.11 -10.11 21.04
N THR A 217 5.54 -10.24 22.23
CA THR A 217 4.11 -10.07 22.48
C THR A 217 3.93 -8.85 23.37
N GLY A 218 2.98 -7.98 23.02
CA GLY A 218 2.68 -6.77 23.78
C GLY A 218 1.57 -5.95 23.16
N SER A 219 1.30 -4.78 23.73
CA SER A 219 0.37 -3.79 23.17
C SER A 219 1.03 -3.02 22.03
N PHE A 220 0.33 -2.87 20.91
CA PHE A 220 0.78 -2.00 19.82
C PHE A 220 0.51 -0.53 20.18
N GLU A 221 1.57 0.26 20.33
CA GLU A 221 1.49 1.67 20.71
C GLU A 221 1.70 2.61 19.50
N GLY A 222 1.51 2.11 18.27
CA GLY A 222 1.69 2.88 17.05
C GLY A 222 3.12 2.86 16.54
N ILE A 223 3.50 3.88 15.76
CA ILE A 223 4.87 4.13 15.31
C ILE A 223 5.45 5.39 15.95
N ASN A 224 6.77 5.51 15.98
CA ASN A 224 7.47 6.77 16.27
C ASN A 224 7.67 7.62 15.00
N SER A 225 8.27 8.80 15.14
CA SER A 225 8.50 9.76 14.04
C SER A 225 9.42 9.23 12.93
N GLU A 226 10.18 8.17 13.20
CA GLU A 226 11.06 7.52 12.22
C GLU A 226 10.37 6.34 11.51
N GLY A 227 9.10 6.03 11.83
CA GLY A 227 8.37 4.92 11.24
C GLY A 227 8.55 3.57 11.93
N ALA A 228 9.25 3.52 13.06
CA ALA A 228 9.46 2.29 13.82
C ALA A 228 8.22 1.93 14.64
N VAL A 229 7.77 0.68 14.56
CA VAL A 229 6.70 0.12 15.38
C VAL A 229 7.11 0.14 16.84
N MET A 230 6.19 0.59 17.69
CA MET A 230 6.33 0.63 19.14
C MET A 230 5.47 -0.47 19.76
N VAL A 231 6.11 -1.39 20.48
CA VAL A 231 5.43 -2.48 21.20
C VAL A 231 5.74 -2.34 22.68
N ARG A 232 4.69 -2.32 23.52
CA ARG A 232 4.81 -2.29 24.97
C ARG A 232 4.58 -3.67 25.57
N ASP A 233 5.59 -4.22 26.22
CA ASP A 233 5.50 -5.44 27.03
C ASP A 233 5.73 -5.15 28.52
N GLN A 234 5.97 -6.19 29.32
CA GLN A 234 6.21 -6.07 30.77
C GLN A 234 7.52 -5.34 31.10
N ASP A 235 8.50 -5.36 30.19
CA ASP A 235 9.81 -4.72 30.38
C ASP A 235 9.81 -3.26 29.91
N GLY A 236 8.79 -2.83 29.17
CA GLY A 236 8.63 -1.44 28.71
C GLY A 236 8.32 -1.32 27.22
N LEU A 237 8.64 -0.15 26.65
CA LEU A 237 8.40 0.16 25.24
C LEU A 237 9.63 -0.21 24.39
N LYS A 238 9.43 -0.99 23.34
CA LYS A 238 10.48 -1.44 22.41
C LYS A 238 10.14 -1.01 20.98
N HIS A 239 11.17 -0.73 20.17
CA HIS A 239 11.03 -0.17 18.82
C HIS A 239 11.56 -1.14 17.75
N PHE A 240 10.85 -1.26 16.62
CA PHE A 240 11.23 -2.14 15.52
C PHE A 240 11.02 -1.49 14.15
N TYR A 241 12.04 -1.54 13.28
CA TYR A 241 11.99 -0.99 11.92
C TYR A 241 11.61 -2.04 10.86
N GLN A 242 11.67 -3.33 11.22
CA GLN A 242 11.40 -4.45 10.32
C GLN A 242 10.72 -5.58 11.09
N GLY A 243 9.70 -6.18 10.48
CA GLY A 243 9.01 -7.31 11.06
C GLY A 243 7.61 -7.51 10.50
N ARG A 244 6.82 -8.33 11.18
CA ARG A 244 5.43 -8.63 10.83
C ARG A 244 4.57 -8.54 12.07
N MET A 245 3.49 -7.78 11.97
CA MET A 245 2.48 -7.64 13.01
C MET A 245 1.29 -8.58 12.75
N ARG A 246 0.88 -9.31 13.80
CA ARG A 246 -0.34 -10.12 13.86
C ARG A 246 -1.08 -9.81 15.15
N LEU A 247 -2.42 -9.74 15.09
CA LEU A 247 -3.23 -9.71 16.30
C LEU A 247 -3.10 -11.04 17.04
N ILE A 248 -3.09 -10.99 18.36
CA ILE A 248 -3.32 -12.16 19.19
C ILE A 248 -4.83 -12.26 19.32
N GLN A 249 -5.42 -13.26 18.65
CA GLN A 249 -6.81 -13.59 18.92
C GLN A 249 -6.88 -14.14 20.34
N HIS A 250 -7.74 -13.57 21.17
CA HIS A 250 -8.15 -14.25 22.37
C HIS A 250 -8.86 -15.53 21.90
N GLU A 251 -8.29 -16.70 22.21
CA GLU A 251 -9.11 -17.90 22.24
C GLU A 251 -10.21 -17.60 23.26
N ASP A 252 -11.44 -17.42 22.80
CA ASP A 252 -12.62 -17.45 23.66
C ASP A 252 -12.63 -18.85 24.31
N GLY A 253 -12.02 -18.91 25.48
CA GLY A 253 -12.07 -20.07 26.33
C GLY A 253 -13.49 -20.28 26.80
N SER A 254 -13.98 -21.50 26.57
CA SER A 254 -15.13 -22.13 27.24
C SER A 254 -16.52 -21.59 26.88
N ALA A 255 -17.13 -22.24 25.88
CA ALA A 255 -18.51 -22.67 26.06
C ALA A 255 -18.53 -23.65 27.25
N LEU A 256 -19.08 -23.21 28.37
CA LEU A 256 -19.61 -24.08 29.42
C LEU A 256 -20.97 -24.64 28.98
#